data_AF-A0A377CV88-F1
#
_entry.id   AF-A0A377CV88-F1
#
_cell.length_a   1.000
_cell.length_b   1.000
_cell.length_c   1.000
_cell.angle_alpha   90.00
_cell.angle_beta   90.00
_cell.angle_gamma   90.00
#
_symmetry.space_group_name_H-M   'P 1'
#
loop_
_entity.id
_entity.type
_entity.pdbx_description
1 polymer ?
#
loop_
_entity_poly.entity_id
_entity_poly.type
_entity_poly.pdbx_seq_one_letter_code
_entity_poly.pdbx_strand_id
1 'polypeptide(L)'
;MLRVYHSNRLDVLEALMEFIVERERLDDPFEPEMILVQSTGMAQWLQMTLSQKFGIAANIDFPLPASFIWDMFVRVLPEIPKESAFNKQSMSWKLMTLLPQLLEREDFTLLRHYLTDDSDKRKLFQLSSKAADLFDQYLVYRPEWLAQWETGHLVEGLGEAQAWQAPLWKALVEYTHELGQPRWHRANLYQRFIETLESATTCPPGLPSRVFICGISALPPVYLQALQALGKHIEIHLLFTNPCRYYWGDIKDPAYLAKLLTRQRRHSFEDRELPLFRDSENAGQLFNSDGEQDVGNPLLASWGKLGRDYIYLLSDLENSQELDAFVDVTPDNLLHNIQSDILELENRAVAGVNIEEFSRSDNKRPLDPLDSSITFHVCHSPQREVEVLHDRLLAMLEEDPTLTPRDIIVMVADIDSYSPFIQAVFGSAPADRYLPYAISDRRARQSHPVLEAFISLLSLPDSRFVSEDVLALLDVPVLAARFDITEEGLRYLRQWVNESGIRWGIDDDNVRELELPATGQHTWRFGLTRMLLGYAMESAQGEWQSVLPYDESSGLIAELVGHLASLLMQLNIWRRGLAQERPLEEWLPVCRDMLNAFFLPDAEPKRR
;
A
#
# COMPACT_ATOMS: atom_id res chain seq x y z
N MET A 1 -17.32 -27.03 1.06
CA MET A 1 -16.49 -27.47 -0.11
C MET A 1 -15.63 -26.31 -0.60
N LEU A 2 -14.38 -26.55 -1.02
CA LEU A 2 -13.54 -25.53 -1.68
C LEU A 2 -13.71 -25.60 -3.20
N ARG A 3 -14.33 -24.57 -3.79
CA ARG A 3 -14.52 -24.42 -5.24
C ARG A 3 -13.58 -23.36 -5.79
N VAL A 4 -12.89 -23.67 -6.88
CA VAL A 4 -11.94 -22.79 -7.56
C VAL A 4 -12.47 -22.51 -8.96
N TYR A 5 -12.86 -21.27 -9.22
CA TYR A 5 -13.39 -20.83 -10.50
C TYR A 5 -12.29 -20.14 -11.29
N HIS A 6 -12.00 -20.64 -12.49
CA HIS A 6 -11.04 -20.05 -13.42
C HIS A 6 -11.76 -19.32 -14.54
N SER A 7 -11.45 -18.04 -14.75
CA SER A 7 -11.95 -17.27 -15.90
C SER A 7 -10.94 -16.24 -16.36
N ASN A 8 -10.96 -15.88 -17.64
CA ASN A 8 -10.16 -14.79 -18.20
C ASN A 8 -10.76 -13.40 -17.96
N ARG A 9 -12.01 -13.30 -17.48
CA ARG A 9 -12.67 -12.02 -17.24
C ARG A 9 -13.22 -11.96 -15.82
N LEU A 10 -12.93 -10.86 -15.14
CA LEU A 10 -13.48 -10.63 -13.80
C LEU A 10 -15.00 -10.49 -13.82
N ASP A 11 -15.58 -9.94 -14.90
CA ASP A 11 -17.03 -9.82 -15.12
C ASP A 11 -17.77 -11.16 -14.98
N VAL A 12 -17.16 -12.25 -15.48
CA VAL A 12 -17.76 -13.59 -15.45
C VAL A 12 -17.72 -14.17 -14.05
N LEU A 13 -16.61 -13.96 -13.35
CA LEU A 13 -16.45 -14.37 -11.96
C LEU A 13 -17.43 -13.63 -11.05
N GLU A 14 -17.58 -12.33 -11.28
CA GLU A 14 -18.57 -11.50 -10.61
C GLU A 14 -19.98 -12.01 -10.87
N ALA A 15 -20.36 -12.28 -12.12
CA ALA A 15 -21.66 -12.87 -12.45
C ALA A 15 -21.89 -14.26 -11.80
N LEU A 16 -20.85 -15.08 -11.66
CA LEU A 16 -20.92 -16.35 -10.92
C LEU A 16 -21.18 -16.11 -9.43
N MET A 17 -20.50 -15.13 -8.83
CA MET A 17 -20.75 -14.72 -7.45
C MET A 17 -22.18 -14.20 -7.28
N GLU A 18 -22.67 -13.33 -8.17
CA GLU A 18 -24.07 -12.86 -8.18
C GLU A 18 -25.03 -14.06 -8.20
N PHE A 19 -24.80 -15.01 -9.09
CA PHE A 19 -25.64 -16.19 -9.22
C PHE A 19 -25.66 -17.05 -7.95
N ILE A 20 -24.50 -17.24 -7.30
CA ILE A 20 -24.42 -17.99 -6.04
C ILE A 20 -25.17 -17.24 -4.93
N VAL A 21 -24.99 -15.93 -4.82
CA VAL A 21 -25.67 -15.08 -3.84
C VAL A 21 -27.18 -15.13 -4.01
N GLU A 22 -27.67 -15.09 -5.25
CA GLU A 22 -29.09 -15.16 -5.56
C GLU A 22 -29.69 -16.55 -5.29
N ARG A 23 -28.98 -17.61 -5.68
CA ARG A 23 -29.46 -18.99 -5.57
C ARG A 23 -29.49 -19.50 -4.13
N GLU A 24 -28.45 -19.19 -3.37
CA GLU A 24 -28.26 -19.66 -2.00
C GLU A 24 -28.34 -18.46 -1.07
N ARG A 25 -29.55 -17.98 -0.77
CA ARG A 25 -29.69 -16.85 0.16
C ARG A 25 -29.22 -17.25 1.55
N LEU A 26 -28.50 -16.35 2.22
CA LEU A 26 -28.13 -16.52 3.63
C LEU A 26 -29.39 -16.60 4.49
N ASP A 27 -29.38 -17.48 5.48
CA ASP A 27 -30.51 -17.71 6.37
C ASP A 27 -30.69 -16.58 7.41
N ASP A 28 -29.59 -15.98 7.88
CA ASP A 28 -29.60 -14.85 8.84
C ASP A 28 -29.40 -13.51 8.12
N PRO A 29 -30.36 -12.57 8.20
CA PRO A 29 -30.25 -11.25 7.56
C PRO A 29 -29.17 -10.35 8.19
N PHE A 30 -28.62 -10.69 9.36
CA PHE A 30 -27.52 -9.94 9.98
C PHE A 30 -26.16 -10.62 9.82
N GLU A 31 -26.10 -11.82 9.22
CA GLU A 31 -24.83 -12.43 8.84
C GLU A 31 -24.23 -11.64 7.67
N PRO A 32 -22.98 -11.13 7.79
CA PRO A 32 -22.35 -10.40 6.71
C PRO A 32 -21.93 -11.34 5.58
N GLU A 33 -22.10 -10.89 4.33
CA GLU A 33 -21.53 -11.57 3.18
C GLU A 33 -20.01 -11.35 3.18
N MET A 34 -19.23 -12.43 3.13
CA MET A 34 -17.78 -12.38 3.33
C MET A 34 -17.04 -12.46 1.99
N ILE A 35 -16.33 -11.39 1.62
CA ILE A 35 -15.56 -11.35 0.37
C ILE A 35 -14.11 -10.94 0.64
N LEU A 36 -13.18 -11.89 0.53
CA LEU A 36 -11.76 -11.60 0.65
C LEU A 36 -11.27 -10.84 -0.58
N VAL A 37 -10.71 -9.66 -0.34
CA VAL A 37 -10.11 -8.78 -1.37
C VAL A 37 -8.75 -8.28 -0.88
N GLN A 38 -7.88 -7.88 -1.82
CA GLN A 38 -6.56 -7.32 -1.48
C GLN A 38 -6.46 -5.80 -1.70
N SER A 39 -7.48 -5.17 -2.30
CA SER A 39 -7.48 -3.72 -2.56
C SER A 39 -8.84 -3.10 -2.26
N THR A 40 -8.82 -1.83 -1.84
CA THR A 40 -10.03 -1.03 -1.65
C THR A 40 -10.76 -0.79 -2.98
N GLY A 41 -10.03 -0.66 -4.08
CA GLY A 41 -10.61 -0.54 -5.42
C GLY A 41 -11.48 -1.75 -5.79
N MET A 42 -11.04 -2.96 -5.47
CA MET A 42 -11.84 -4.17 -5.68
C MET A 42 -13.10 -4.18 -4.81
N ALA A 43 -12.99 -3.78 -3.53
CA ALA A 43 -14.14 -3.67 -2.65
C ALA A 43 -15.18 -2.68 -3.19
N GLN A 44 -14.74 -1.51 -3.65
CA GLN A 44 -15.61 -0.49 -4.23
C GLN A 44 -16.26 -0.97 -5.52
N TRP A 45 -15.49 -1.59 -6.42
CA TRP A 45 -16.02 -2.15 -7.66
C TRP A 45 -17.11 -3.18 -7.38
N LEU A 46 -16.85 -4.15 -6.50
CA LEU A 46 -17.84 -5.16 -6.12
C LEU A 46 -19.08 -4.56 -5.46
N GLN A 47 -18.92 -3.60 -4.54
CA GLN A 47 -20.05 -2.91 -3.93
C GLN A 47 -20.93 -2.22 -4.98
N MET A 48 -20.32 -1.54 -5.95
CA MET A 48 -21.04 -0.86 -7.01
C MET A 48 -21.75 -1.87 -7.92
N THR A 49 -21.07 -2.91 -8.41
CA THR A 49 -21.65 -3.90 -9.33
C THR A 49 -22.78 -4.69 -8.65
N LEU A 50 -22.55 -5.20 -7.44
CA LEU A 50 -23.57 -5.90 -6.66
C LEU A 50 -24.79 -5.00 -6.38
N SER A 51 -24.57 -3.71 -6.10
CA SER A 51 -25.69 -2.77 -5.87
C SER A 51 -26.52 -2.51 -7.12
N GLN A 52 -25.91 -2.54 -8.31
CA GLN A 52 -26.62 -2.37 -9.58
C GLN A 52 -27.50 -3.59 -9.87
N LYS A 53 -27.00 -4.79 -9.59
CA LYS A 53 -27.74 -6.03 -9.84
C LYS A 53 -28.84 -6.28 -8.83
N PHE A 54 -28.53 -6.17 -7.54
CA PHE A 54 -29.46 -6.47 -6.45
C PHE A 54 -30.28 -5.25 -5.99
N GLY A 55 -29.98 -4.06 -6.50
CA GLY A 55 -30.59 -2.79 -6.08
C GLY A 55 -29.98 -2.19 -4.80
N ILE A 56 -29.25 -2.99 -4.02
CA ILE A 56 -28.54 -2.58 -2.81
C ILE A 56 -27.38 -3.54 -2.53
N ALA A 57 -26.25 -3.00 -2.06
CA ALA A 57 -25.16 -3.78 -1.48
C ALA A 57 -24.95 -3.30 -0.03
N ALA A 58 -25.25 -4.16 0.94
CA ALA A 58 -25.17 -3.84 2.37
C ALA A 58 -24.71 -5.07 3.16
N ASN A 59 -24.11 -4.84 4.33
CA ASN A 59 -23.59 -5.89 5.22
C ASN A 59 -22.60 -6.84 4.51
N ILE A 60 -21.64 -6.27 3.76
CA ILE A 60 -20.57 -7.02 3.09
C ILE A 60 -19.25 -6.67 3.76
N ASP A 61 -18.56 -7.68 4.28
CA ASP A 61 -17.25 -7.55 4.86
C ASP A 61 -16.17 -7.86 3.83
N PHE A 62 -15.18 -6.97 3.74
CA PHE A 62 -14.04 -7.05 2.81
C PHE A 62 -12.71 -7.27 3.53
N PRO A 63 -12.53 -8.38 4.29
CA PRO A 63 -11.30 -8.59 5.04
C PRO A 63 -10.15 -8.99 4.12
N LEU A 64 -8.93 -8.56 4.46
CA LEU A 64 -7.72 -9.08 3.85
C LEU A 64 -7.55 -10.57 4.21
N PRO A 65 -6.96 -11.40 3.33
CA PRO A 65 -6.77 -12.84 3.61
C PRO A 65 -6.11 -13.12 4.96
N ALA A 66 -5.05 -12.37 5.30
CA ALA A 66 -4.33 -12.54 6.55
C ALA A 66 -5.18 -12.21 7.80
N SER A 67 -6.11 -11.25 7.67
CA SER A 67 -7.06 -10.89 8.74
C SER A 67 -8.15 -11.95 8.88
N PHE A 68 -8.67 -12.44 7.75
CA PHE A 68 -9.68 -13.49 7.73
C PHE A 68 -9.17 -14.79 8.37
N ILE A 69 -7.98 -15.26 7.96
CA ILE A 69 -7.40 -16.48 8.55
C ILE A 69 -7.21 -16.35 10.06
N TRP A 70 -6.79 -15.17 10.55
CA TRP A 70 -6.65 -14.94 11.99
C TRP A 70 -8.00 -14.94 12.72
N ASP A 71 -9.04 -14.31 12.14
CA ASP A 71 -10.40 -14.37 12.69
C ASP A 71 -10.90 -15.82 12.77
N MET A 72 -10.62 -16.64 11.74
CA MET A 72 -10.95 -18.07 11.78
C MET A 72 -10.18 -18.84 12.86
N PHE A 73 -8.92 -18.50 13.13
CA PHE A 73 -8.19 -19.06 14.27
C PHE A 73 -8.88 -18.75 15.59
N VAL A 74 -9.37 -17.52 15.78
CA VAL A 74 -10.08 -17.10 17.00
C VAL A 74 -11.38 -17.85 17.20
N ARG A 75 -12.09 -18.18 16.12
CA ARG A 75 -13.38 -18.89 16.17
C ARG A 75 -13.22 -20.40 16.39
N VAL A 76 -12.22 -21.03 15.76
CA VAL A 76 -12.06 -22.49 15.78
C VAL A 76 -11.21 -22.97 16.96
N LEU A 77 -10.14 -22.24 17.30
CA LEU A 77 -9.23 -22.65 18.36
C LEU A 77 -9.61 -21.99 19.70
N PRO A 78 -9.45 -22.70 20.83
CA PRO A 78 -9.80 -22.15 22.14
C PRO A 78 -8.81 -21.05 22.58
N GLU A 79 -9.35 -20.00 23.21
CA GLU A 79 -8.58 -18.97 23.93
C GLU A 79 -7.51 -18.23 23.10
N ILE A 80 -7.76 -18.05 21.79
CA ILE A 80 -6.89 -17.24 20.94
C ILE A 80 -7.27 -15.75 21.11
N PRO A 81 -6.29 -14.85 21.32
CA PRO A 81 -6.56 -13.42 21.39
C PRO A 81 -7.04 -12.87 20.04
N LYS A 82 -7.91 -11.86 20.08
CA LYS A 82 -8.43 -11.18 18.87
C LYS A 82 -7.33 -10.66 17.97
N GLU A 83 -6.21 -10.22 18.55
CA GLU A 83 -5.02 -9.78 17.83
C GLU A 83 -3.79 -10.56 18.28
N SER A 84 -2.90 -10.84 17.34
CA SER A 84 -1.61 -11.48 17.62
C SER A 84 -0.71 -10.56 18.44
N ALA A 85 -0.07 -11.11 19.48
CA ALA A 85 1.02 -10.43 20.19
C ALA A 85 2.28 -10.25 19.32
N PHE A 86 2.35 -10.97 18.19
CA PHE A 86 3.42 -10.95 17.18
C PHE A 86 2.98 -10.23 15.90
N ASN A 87 2.18 -9.15 16.03
CA ASN A 87 1.96 -8.26 14.89
C ASN A 87 3.23 -7.44 14.61
N LYS A 88 3.40 -7.01 13.36
CA LYS A 88 4.59 -6.28 12.91
C LYS A 88 4.93 -5.07 13.80
N GLN A 89 3.93 -4.30 14.21
CA GLN A 89 4.11 -3.08 14.99
C GLN A 89 4.59 -3.41 16.42
N SER A 90 3.95 -4.36 17.10
CA SER A 90 4.33 -4.78 18.46
C SER A 90 5.71 -5.43 18.47
N MET A 91 6.01 -6.27 17.47
CA MET A 91 7.33 -6.87 17.30
C MET A 91 8.42 -5.81 17.16
N SER A 92 8.17 -4.73 16.41
CA SER A 92 9.14 -3.64 16.23
C SER A 92 9.54 -3.02 17.58
N TRP A 93 8.57 -2.76 18.46
CA TRP A 93 8.84 -2.21 19.80
C TRP A 93 9.55 -3.20 20.73
N LYS A 94 9.13 -4.47 20.74
CA LYS A 94 9.80 -5.51 21.54
C LYS A 94 11.24 -5.75 21.10
N LEU A 95 11.48 -5.76 19.78
CA LEU A 95 12.83 -5.89 19.23
C LEU A 95 13.69 -4.68 19.59
N MET A 96 13.13 -3.47 19.59
CA MET A 96 13.84 -2.26 20.01
C MET A 96 14.31 -2.35 21.47
N THR A 97 13.55 -3.01 22.35
CA THR A 97 13.97 -3.26 23.73
C THR A 97 14.98 -4.40 23.87
N LEU A 98 14.92 -5.43 23.02
CA LEU A 98 15.75 -6.62 23.11
C LEU A 98 17.12 -6.47 22.44
N LEU A 99 17.17 -5.85 21.26
CA LEU A 99 18.38 -5.73 20.46
C LEU A 99 19.57 -5.19 21.27
N PRO A 100 19.43 -4.07 22.04
CA PRO A 100 20.54 -3.54 22.84
C PRO A 100 21.11 -4.55 23.85
N GLN A 101 20.28 -5.42 24.40
CA GLN A 101 20.67 -6.44 25.39
C GLN A 101 21.41 -7.62 24.73
N LEU A 102 21.15 -7.86 23.43
CA LEU A 102 21.73 -8.96 22.67
C LEU A 102 23.03 -8.58 21.95
N LEU A 103 23.35 -7.29 21.82
CA LEU A 103 24.52 -6.82 21.06
C LEU A 103 25.84 -7.38 21.58
N GLU A 104 25.97 -7.65 22.87
CA GLU A 104 27.20 -8.17 23.49
C GLU A 104 27.53 -9.61 23.09
N ARG A 105 26.59 -10.34 22.49
CA ARG A 105 26.84 -11.70 21.97
C ARG A 105 27.67 -11.65 20.68
N GLU A 106 28.47 -12.69 20.47
CA GLU A 106 29.33 -12.83 19.28
C GLU A 106 28.49 -12.90 17.99
N ASP A 107 27.33 -13.58 18.05
CA ASP A 107 26.38 -13.70 16.94
C ASP A 107 25.88 -12.33 16.43
N PHE A 108 25.88 -11.30 17.28
CA PHE A 108 25.36 -9.96 16.98
C PHE A 108 26.45 -8.95 16.65
N THR A 109 27.70 -9.39 16.42
CA THR A 109 28.86 -8.49 16.20
C THR A 109 28.63 -7.50 15.04
N LEU A 110 28.01 -7.94 13.94
CA LEU A 110 27.67 -7.06 12.82
C LEU A 110 26.72 -5.93 13.27
N LEU A 111 25.65 -6.30 13.98
CA LEU A 111 24.65 -5.35 14.47
C LEU A 111 25.22 -4.43 15.55
N ARG A 112 26.14 -4.95 16.39
CA ARG A 112 26.87 -4.15 17.38
C ARG A 112 27.62 -3.01 16.70
N HIS A 113 28.43 -3.31 15.68
CA HIS A 113 29.16 -2.28 14.94
C HIS A 113 28.23 -1.32 14.17
N TYR A 114 27.09 -1.80 13.68
CA TYR A 114 26.12 -0.95 13.00
C TYR A 114 25.44 0.07 13.94
N LEU A 115 25.26 -0.28 15.22
CA LEU A 115 24.56 0.53 16.22
C LEU A 115 25.47 1.35 17.14
N THR A 116 26.79 1.34 16.97
CA THR A 116 27.72 2.05 17.88
C THR A 116 27.55 3.57 17.90
N ASP A 117 27.09 4.17 16.82
CA ASP A 117 26.99 5.63 16.58
C ASP A 117 25.52 6.11 16.50
N ASP A 118 24.60 5.43 17.19
CA ASP A 118 23.15 5.70 17.15
C ASP A 118 22.64 6.49 18.37
N SER A 119 23.09 7.74 18.52
CA SER A 119 22.71 8.58 19.66
C SER A 119 21.22 8.92 19.71
N ASP A 120 20.53 8.92 18.56
CA ASP A 120 19.12 9.30 18.40
C ASP A 120 18.18 8.10 18.22
N LYS A 121 18.66 6.86 18.45
CA LYS A 121 17.90 5.60 18.33
C LYS A 121 17.31 5.33 16.93
N ARG A 122 17.74 6.07 15.91
CA ARG A 122 17.20 6.00 14.55
C ARG A 122 17.53 4.67 13.89
N LYS A 123 18.80 4.26 13.93
CA LYS A 123 19.26 2.99 13.37
C LYS A 123 18.63 1.81 14.11
N LEU A 124 18.57 1.90 15.44
CA LEU A 124 17.96 0.88 16.28
C LEU A 124 16.48 0.67 15.91
N PHE A 125 15.69 1.74 15.79
CA PHE A 125 14.28 1.62 15.44
C PHE A 125 14.07 1.11 14.00
N GLN A 126 14.87 1.58 13.03
CA GLN A 126 14.81 1.10 11.65
C GLN A 126 15.16 -0.40 11.55
N LEU A 127 16.22 -0.83 12.22
CA LEU A 127 16.62 -2.24 12.28
C LEU A 127 15.54 -3.09 12.93
N SER A 128 14.99 -2.64 14.06
CA SER A 128 13.90 -3.33 14.78
C SER A 128 12.67 -3.50 13.90
N SER A 129 12.32 -2.45 13.15
CA SER A 129 11.18 -2.46 12.22
C SER A 129 11.42 -3.37 11.02
N LYS A 130 12.63 -3.36 10.45
CA LYS A 130 12.98 -4.23 9.32
C LYS A 130 13.12 -5.70 9.74
N ALA A 131 13.60 -5.96 10.95
CA ALA A 131 13.60 -7.31 11.52
C ALA A 131 12.17 -7.81 11.78
N ALA A 132 11.30 -6.95 12.32
CA ALA A 132 9.88 -7.26 12.47
C ALA A 132 9.18 -7.50 11.12
N ASP A 133 9.52 -6.73 10.07
CA ASP A 133 9.04 -6.95 8.70
C ASP A 133 9.40 -8.36 8.21
N LEU A 134 10.65 -8.78 8.42
CA LEU A 134 11.11 -10.12 8.01
C LEU A 134 10.44 -11.22 8.83
N PHE A 135 10.29 -11.06 10.15
CA PHE A 135 9.59 -12.05 10.96
C PHE A 135 8.10 -12.16 10.59
N ASP A 136 7.42 -11.06 10.27
CA ASP A 136 6.06 -11.09 9.75
C ASP A 136 5.96 -11.85 8.42
N GLN A 137 6.95 -11.70 7.54
CA GLN A 137 7.04 -12.49 6.30
C GLN A 137 7.34 -13.97 6.57
N TYR A 138 8.30 -14.28 7.44
CA TYR A 138 8.64 -15.66 7.78
C TYR A 138 7.47 -16.39 8.44
N LEU A 139 6.66 -15.68 9.26
CA LEU A 139 5.43 -16.21 9.85
C LEU A 139 4.41 -16.72 8.82
N VAL A 140 4.52 -16.30 7.57
CA VAL A 140 3.60 -16.66 6.48
C VAL A 140 4.27 -17.59 5.45
N TYR A 141 5.48 -17.26 4.99
CA TYR A 141 6.13 -17.98 3.90
C TYR A 141 7.06 -19.10 4.35
N ARG A 142 7.62 -19.02 5.57
CA ARG A 142 8.58 -19.97 6.13
C ARG A 142 8.30 -20.27 7.61
N PRO A 143 7.07 -20.67 7.97
CA PRO A 143 6.70 -20.89 9.38
C PRO A 143 7.56 -21.96 10.06
N GLU A 144 8.07 -22.93 9.30
CA GLU A 144 8.94 -24.00 9.77
C GLU A 144 10.31 -23.50 10.29
N TRP A 145 10.84 -22.41 9.72
CA TRP A 145 12.11 -21.82 10.21
C TRP A 145 11.94 -21.31 11.63
N LEU A 146 10.82 -20.64 11.91
CA LEU A 146 10.54 -20.05 13.22
C LEU A 146 10.37 -21.12 14.30
N ALA A 147 9.70 -22.23 13.98
CA ALA A 147 9.57 -23.36 14.90
C ALA A 147 10.94 -24.00 15.24
N GLN A 148 11.84 -24.12 14.26
CA GLN A 148 13.20 -24.61 14.50
C GLN A 148 14.02 -23.63 15.33
N TRP A 149 14.00 -22.34 14.98
CA TRP A 149 14.75 -21.28 15.67
C TRP A 149 14.28 -21.09 17.12
N GLU A 150 12.99 -21.24 17.41
CA GLU A 150 12.44 -21.20 18.77
C GLU A 150 13.10 -22.25 19.69
N THR A 151 13.36 -23.45 19.15
CA THR A 151 14.07 -24.52 19.88
C THR A 151 15.60 -24.35 19.91
N GLY A 152 16.13 -23.35 19.20
CA GLY A 152 17.57 -23.07 19.09
C GLY A 152 18.29 -23.86 18.00
N HIS A 153 17.57 -24.57 17.13
CA HIS A 153 18.15 -25.27 15.98
C HIS A 153 18.29 -24.32 14.79
N LEU A 154 19.34 -24.53 14.00
CA LEU A 154 19.55 -23.83 12.74
C LEU A 154 19.02 -24.67 11.57
N VAL A 155 18.41 -24.01 10.58
CA VAL A 155 18.04 -24.56 9.28
C VAL A 155 19.29 -24.59 8.38
N GLU A 156 19.55 -25.72 7.74
CA GLU A 156 20.64 -25.87 6.78
C GLU A 156 20.37 -25.11 5.47
N GLY A 157 21.42 -24.54 4.87
CA GLY A 157 21.34 -23.91 3.53
C GLY A 157 20.85 -22.45 3.49
N LEU A 158 20.64 -21.80 4.64
CA LEU A 158 20.39 -20.35 4.68
C LEU A 158 21.71 -19.56 4.81
N GLY A 159 21.65 -18.26 4.51
CA GLY A 159 22.80 -17.37 4.59
C GLY A 159 23.20 -16.97 6.02
N GLU A 160 24.32 -16.26 6.12
CA GLU A 160 24.96 -15.86 7.39
C GLU A 160 24.06 -15.05 8.34
N ALA A 161 23.07 -14.32 7.81
CA ALA A 161 22.14 -13.53 8.62
C ALA A 161 21.29 -14.38 9.56
N GLN A 162 21.13 -15.68 9.29
CA GLN A 162 20.48 -16.61 10.20
C GLN A 162 21.15 -16.63 11.58
N ALA A 163 22.47 -16.42 11.64
CA ALA A 163 23.25 -16.47 12.88
C ALA A 163 22.72 -15.50 13.95
N TRP A 164 22.24 -14.31 13.55
CA TRP A 164 21.62 -13.36 14.48
C TRP A 164 20.09 -13.41 14.46
N GLN A 165 19.46 -13.74 13.32
CA GLN A 165 18.00 -13.81 13.22
C GLN A 165 17.39 -14.92 14.09
N ALA A 166 17.99 -16.11 14.11
CA ALA A 166 17.47 -17.24 14.86
C ALA A 166 17.51 -17.00 16.39
N PRO A 167 18.65 -16.57 16.99
CA PRO A 167 18.67 -16.19 18.41
C PRO A 167 17.75 -15.00 18.73
N LEU A 168 17.62 -14.04 17.82
CA LEU A 168 16.74 -12.87 18.01
C LEU A 168 15.26 -13.29 18.05
N TRP A 169 14.83 -14.18 17.16
CA TRP A 169 13.48 -14.73 17.17
C TRP A 169 13.18 -15.46 18.48
N LYS A 170 14.10 -16.34 18.92
CA LYS A 170 13.96 -17.04 20.19
C LYS A 170 13.82 -16.06 21.36
N ALA A 171 14.67 -15.04 21.42
CA ALA A 171 14.59 -14.00 22.44
C ALA A 171 13.27 -13.22 22.40
N LEU A 172 12.72 -12.94 21.22
CA LEU A 172 11.41 -12.28 21.06
C LEU A 172 10.28 -13.13 21.65
N VAL A 173 10.28 -14.44 21.40
CA VAL A 173 9.26 -15.37 21.92
C VAL A 173 9.36 -15.49 23.44
N GLU A 174 10.57 -15.68 23.97
CA GLU A 174 10.83 -15.75 25.41
C GLU A 174 10.41 -14.46 26.12
N TYR A 175 10.81 -13.31 25.59
CA TYR A 175 10.43 -12.01 26.14
C TYR A 175 8.92 -11.74 26.08
N THR A 176 8.26 -12.13 24.98
CA THR A 176 6.80 -12.02 24.87
C THR A 176 6.10 -12.87 25.93
N HIS A 177 6.67 -14.03 26.27
CA HIS A 177 6.17 -14.86 27.35
C HIS A 177 6.38 -14.23 28.74
N GLU A 178 7.55 -13.64 28.99
CA GLU A 178 7.84 -12.91 30.24
C GLU A 178 6.86 -11.74 30.47
N LEU A 179 6.45 -11.07 29.39
CA LEU A 179 5.41 -10.02 29.42
C LEU A 179 3.99 -10.56 29.73
N GLY A 180 3.82 -11.87 29.91
CA GLY A 180 2.53 -12.50 30.17
C GLY A 180 1.57 -12.48 28.98
N GLN A 181 2.09 -12.28 27.76
CA GLN A 181 1.28 -12.23 26.55
C GLN A 181 1.11 -13.63 25.93
N PRO A 182 0.04 -13.87 25.16
CA PRO A 182 -0.16 -15.14 24.47
C PRO A 182 1.00 -15.46 23.52
N ARG A 183 1.48 -16.71 23.57
CA ARG A 183 2.55 -17.23 22.69
C ARG A 183 2.06 -17.54 21.27
N TRP A 184 0.80 -17.29 20.98
CA TRP A 184 0.16 -17.65 19.73
C TRP A 184 0.61 -16.73 18.59
N HIS A 185 1.13 -17.34 17.52
CA HIS A 185 1.49 -16.66 16.28
C HIS A 185 1.09 -17.53 15.08
N ARG A 186 1.06 -16.94 13.89
CA ARG A 186 0.54 -17.63 12.68
C ARG A 186 1.21 -18.98 12.43
N ALA A 187 2.54 -19.04 12.59
CA ALA A 187 3.31 -20.26 12.37
C ALA A 187 3.03 -21.41 13.36
N ASN A 188 2.61 -21.16 14.59
CA ASN A 188 2.31 -22.25 15.55
C ASN A 188 0.82 -22.60 15.61
N LEU A 189 -0.05 -21.71 15.12
CA LEU A 189 -1.49 -21.95 15.06
C LEU A 189 -1.93 -22.70 13.81
N TYR A 190 -1.27 -22.53 12.66
CA TYR A 190 -1.80 -23.05 11.40
C TYR A 190 -1.93 -24.58 11.39
N GLN A 191 -0.91 -25.32 11.89
CA GLN A 191 -0.95 -26.79 11.92
C GLN A 191 -2.09 -27.26 12.82
N ARG A 192 -2.19 -26.69 14.02
CA ARG A 192 -3.24 -27.01 14.97
C ARG A 192 -4.63 -26.68 14.43
N PHE A 193 -4.77 -25.58 13.70
CA PHE A 193 -6.01 -25.18 13.05
C PHE A 193 -6.45 -26.22 12.01
N ILE A 194 -5.53 -26.62 11.12
CA ILE A 194 -5.79 -27.64 10.10
C ILE A 194 -6.15 -28.98 10.76
N GLU A 195 -5.35 -29.45 11.71
CA GLU A 195 -5.60 -30.71 12.43
C GLU A 195 -6.95 -30.71 13.15
N THR A 196 -7.33 -29.59 13.77
CA THR A 196 -8.63 -29.46 14.46
C THR A 196 -9.78 -29.52 13.46
N LEU A 197 -9.69 -28.87 12.31
CA LEU A 197 -10.73 -28.89 11.28
C LEU A 197 -10.82 -30.23 10.54
N GLU A 198 -9.68 -30.85 10.25
CA GLU A 198 -9.64 -32.14 9.57
C GLU A 198 -10.17 -33.26 10.46
N SER A 199 -9.86 -33.23 11.76
CA SER A 199 -10.39 -34.20 12.73
C SER A 199 -11.84 -33.92 13.14
N ALA A 200 -12.28 -32.66 13.10
CA ALA A 200 -13.67 -32.30 13.37
C ALA A 200 -14.62 -32.98 12.38
N THR A 201 -15.62 -33.65 12.94
CA THR A 201 -16.72 -34.28 12.19
C THR A 201 -17.93 -33.35 12.06
N THR A 202 -18.07 -32.39 12.96
CA THR A 202 -19.13 -31.37 12.97
C THR A 202 -18.55 -30.00 12.66
N CYS A 203 -19.33 -29.14 12.01
CA CYS A 203 -18.93 -27.76 11.74
C CYS A 203 -18.68 -27.01 13.07
N PRO A 204 -17.51 -26.40 13.26
CA PRO A 204 -17.24 -25.54 14.41
C PRO A 204 -18.24 -24.38 14.50
N PRO A 205 -18.71 -24.04 15.71
CA PRO A 205 -19.67 -22.94 15.87
C PRO A 205 -19.05 -21.59 15.50
N GLY A 206 -19.85 -20.74 14.84
CA GLY A 206 -19.49 -19.35 14.54
C GLY A 206 -18.72 -19.14 13.22
N LEU A 207 -18.48 -20.18 12.43
CA LEU A 207 -17.96 -20.01 11.07
C LEU A 207 -19.02 -19.39 10.14
N PRO A 208 -18.60 -18.58 9.14
CA PRO A 208 -19.52 -18.05 8.14
C PRO A 208 -20.08 -19.16 7.26
N SER A 209 -21.29 -18.98 6.76
CA SER A 209 -21.96 -19.94 5.87
C SER A 209 -21.18 -20.13 4.56
N ARG A 210 -20.71 -19.02 3.97
CA ARG A 210 -19.89 -19.01 2.76
C ARG A 210 -18.88 -17.87 2.74
N VAL A 211 -17.83 -18.04 1.94
CA VAL A 211 -16.77 -17.05 1.74
C VAL A 211 -16.40 -16.98 0.26
N PHE A 212 -16.35 -15.76 -0.27
CA PHE A 212 -15.83 -15.49 -1.61
C PHE A 212 -14.39 -14.97 -1.50
N ILE A 213 -13.56 -15.29 -2.49
CA ILE A 213 -12.21 -14.76 -2.63
C ILE A 213 -12.10 -14.18 -4.03
N CYS A 214 -12.07 -12.85 -4.16
CA CYS A 214 -12.20 -12.18 -5.44
C CYS A 214 -11.03 -11.23 -5.73
N GLY A 215 -10.53 -11.28 -6.98
CA GLY A 215 -9.50 -10.36 -7.44
C GLY A 215 -8.12 -10.57 -6.78
N ILE A 216 -7.85 -11.79 -6.30
CA ILE A 216 -6.57 -12.16 -5.68
C ILE A 216 -5.83 -13.13 -6.61
N SER A 217 -4.70 -12.67 -7.15
CA SER A 217 -3.89 -13.47 -8.08
C SER A 217 -2.76 -14.27 -7.41
N ALA A 218 -2.61 -14.16 -6.09
CA ALA A 218 -1.69 -14.98 -5.31
C ALA A 218 -2.11 -15.05 -3.83
N LEU A 219 -2.04 -16.27 -3.28
CA LEU A 219 -2.13 -16.54 -1.86
C LEU A 219 -0.92 -17.37 -1.40
N PRO A 220 -0.40 -17.15 -0.18
CA PRO A 220 0.61 -18.02 0.42
C PRO A 220 0.14 -19.49 0.50
N PRO A 221 1.05 -20.47 0.34
CA PRO A 221 0.71 -21.89 0.41
C PRO A 221 -0.04 -22.28 1.69
N VAL A 222 0.41 -21.76 2.84
CA VAL A 222 -0.21 -22.02 4.15
C VAL A 222 -1.64 -21.50 4.23
N TYR A 223 -1.96 -20.39 3.54
CA TYR A 223 -3.32 -19.87 3.51
C TYR A 223 -4.21 -20.73 2.64
N LEU A 224 -3.72 -21.25 1.52
CA LEU A 224 -4.48 -22.19 0.70
C LEU A 224 -4.77 -23.49 1.45
N GLN A 225 -3.80 -24.04 2.18
CA GLN A 225 -4.01 -25.23 3.03
C GLN A 225 -5.03 -24.97 4.15
N ALA A 226 -4.94 -23.81 4.82
CA ALA A 226 -5.91 -23.41 5.82
C ALA A 226 -7.33 -23.29 5.21
N LEU A 227 -7.46 -22.66 4.04
CA LEU A 227 -8.73 -22.55 3.31
C LEU A 227 -9.25 -23.92 2.87
N GLN A 228 -8.38 -24.83 2.44
CA GLN A 228 -8.75 -26.19 2.08
C GLN A 228 -9.35 -26.96 3.27
N ALA A 229 -8.70 -26.90 4.44
CA ALA A 229 -9.20 -27.50 5.67
C ALA A 229 -10.54 -26.89 6.10
N LEU A 230 -10.68 -25.56 5.97
CA LEU A 230 -11.89 -24.81 6.29
C LEU A 230 -13.03 -25.15 5.30
N GLY A 231 -12.69 -25.34 4.02
CA GLY A 231 -13.58 -25.77 2.95
C GLY A 231 -14.18 -27.16 3.16
N LYS A 232 -13.77 -27.93 4.18
CA LYS A 232 -14.47 -29.14 4.61
C LYS A 232 -15.83 -28.84 5.27
N HIS A 233 -15.94 -27.69 5.94
CA HIS A 233 -17.09 -27.32 6.78
C HIS A 233 -17.89 -26.14 6.25
N ILE A 234 -17.27 -25.24 5.48
CA ILE A 234 -17.96 -24.09 4.86
C ILE A 234 -17.84 -24.14 3.33
N GLU A 235 -18.65 -23.34 2.66
CA GLU A 235 -18.55 -23.12 1.22
C GLU A 235 -17.56 -22.00 0.91
N ILE A 236 -16.46 -22.35 0.23
CA ILE A 236 -15.45 -21.38 -0.18
C ILE A 236 -15.44 -21.30 -1.70
N HIS A 237 -15.68 -20.11 -2.22
CA HIS A 237 -15.68 -19.80 -3.64
C HIS A 237 -14.47 -18.93 -3.95
N LEU A 238 -13.42 -19.55 -4.49
CA LEU A 238 -12.21 -18.87 -4.92
C LEU A 238 -12.35 -18.47 -6.39
N LEU A 239 -12.50 -17.17 -6.65
CA LEU A 239 -12.69 -16.60 -7.97
C LEU A 239 -11.36 -16.10 -8.52
N PHE A 240 -10.68 -16.95 -9.28
CA PHE A 240 -9.36 -16.68 -9.82
C PHE A 240 -9.44 -16.24 -11.27
N THR A 241 -9.03 -14.99 -11.52
CA THR A 241 -8.87 -14.46 -12.89
C THR A 241 -7.58 -15.02 -13.49
N ASN A 242 -7.72 -16.05 -14.32
CA ASN A 242 -6.63 -16.75 -14.98
C ASN A 242 -6.50 -16.27 -16.44
N PRO A 243 -5.34 -15.81 -16.89
CA PRO A 243 -5.17 -15.32 -18.27
C PRO A 243 -5.23 -16.43 -19.33
N CYS A 244 -5.00 -17.69 -18.96
CA CYS A 244 -4.91 -18.83 -19.89
C CYS A 244 -5.82 -19.98 -19.44
N ARG A 245 -6.50 -20.62 -20.40
CA ARG A 245 -7.41 -21.74 -20.11
C ARG A 245 -6.68 -23.03 -19.76
N TYR A 246 -5.53 -23.24 -20.39
CA TYR A 246 -4.68 -24.41 -20.14
C TYR A 246 -3.82 -24.21 -18.90
N TYR A 247 -3.19 -25.28 -18.45
CA TYR A 247 -2.16 -25.25 -17.43
C TYR A 247 -0.84 -24.72 -18.02
N TRP A 248 -0.27 -23.72 -17.35
CA TRP A 248 0.96 -23.03 -17.75
C TRP A 248 1.95 -22.89 -16.58
N GLY A 249 1.78 -23.73 -15.55
CA GLY A 249 2.64 -23.83 -14.37
C GLY A 249 3.87 -24.70 -14.60
N ASP A 250 4.91 -24.54 -13.78
CA ASP A 250 6.05 -25.48 -13.80
C ASP A 250 5.64 -26.82 -13.16
N ILE A 251 6.31 -27.91 -13.55
CA ILE A 251 6.12 -29.25 -12.96
C ILE A 251 7.46 -29.93 -12.75
N LYS A 252 7.83 -30.16 -11.49
CA LYS A 252 9.12 -30.77 -11.14
C LYS A 252 9.12 -32.30 -11.09
N ASP A 253 7.98 -32.91 -10.77
CA ASP A 253 7.88 -34.37 -10.59
C ASP A 253 7.08 -35.01 -11.74
N PRO A 254 7.65 -35.96 -12.51
CA PRO A 254 6.92 -36.72 -13.52
C PRO A 254 5.67 -37.46 -12.97
N ALA A 255 5.67 -37.88 -11.71
CA ALA A 255 4.49 -38.48 -11.08
C ALA A 255 3.38 -37.45 -10.86
N TYR A 256 3.74 -36.21 -10.54
CA TYR A 256 2.80 -35.10 -10.41
C TYR A 256 2.19 -34.72 -11.77
N LEU A 257 2.99 -34.73 -12.84
CA LEU A 257 2.48 -34.55 -14.21
C LEU A 257 1.41 -35.60 -14.54
N ALA A 258 1.63 -36.87 -14.19
CA ALA A 258 0.63 -37.92 -14.40
C ALA A 258 -0.67 -37.65 -13.63
N LYS A 259 -0.59 -37.15 -12.38
CA LYS A 259 -1.76 -36.70 -11.61
C LYS A 259 -2.50 -35.59 -12.34
N LEU A 260 -1.80 -34.57 -12.84
CA LEU A 260 -2.40 -33.45 -13.57
C LEU A 260 -3.01 -33.85 -14.91
N LEU A 261 -2.41 -34.78 -15.64
CA LEU A 261 -2.96 -35.28 -16.92
C LEU A 261 -4.30 -36.00 -16.74
N THR A 262 -4.53 -36.60 -15.57
CA THR A 262 -5.83 -37.21 -15.24
C THR A 262 -6.87 -36.23 -14.71
N ARG A 263 -6.45 -35.01 -14.31
CA ARG A 263 -7.38 -33.99 -13.83
C ARG A 263 -8.14 -33.37 -15.00
N GLN A 264 -9.41 -33.13 -14.76
CA GLN A 264 -10.30 -32.43 -15.67
C GLN A 264 -10.98 -31.30 -14.90
N ARG A 265 -11.27 -30.21 -15.61
CA ARG A 265 -12.09 -29.13 -15.07
C ARG A 265 -13.51 -29.28 -15.58
N ARG A 266 -14.47 -29.13 -14.69
CA ARG A 266 -15.87 -29.12 -15.04
C ARG A 266 -16.25 -27.76 -15.59
N HIS A 267 -16.86 -27.73 -16.77
CA HIS A 267 -17.37 -26.49 -17.32
C HIS A 267 -18.52 -25.95 -16.45
N SER A 268 -18.54 -24.65 -16.19
CA SER A 268 -19.49 -24.05 -15.22
C SER A 268 -20.94 -24.04 -15.73
N PHE A 269 -21.13 -24.04 -17.05
CA PHE A 269 -22.46 -23.92 -17.69
C PHE A 269 -22.90 -25.20 -18.42
N GLU A 270 -21.97 -26.10 -18.73
CA GLU A 270 -22.22 -27.31 -19.51
C GLU A 270 -21.73 -28.52 -18.73
N ASP A 271 -22.41 -29.67 -18.84
CA ASP A 271 -21.98 -30.90 -18.18
C ASP A 271 -20.87 -31.60 -18.99
N ARG A 272 -19.75 -30.89 -19.15
CA ARG A 272 -18.57 -31.31 -19.90
C ARG A 272 -17.32 -31.12 -19.05
N GLU A 273 -16.44 -32.10 -19.17
CA GLU A 273 -15.09 -32.09 -18.59
C GLU A 273 -14.08 -31.65 -19.67
N LEU A 274 -13.17 -30.75 -19.29
CA LEU A 274 -12.14 -30.20 -20.17
C LEU A 274 -10.74 -30.61 -19.66
N PRO A 275 -9.83 -31.02 -20.56
CA PRO A 275 -8.46 -31.34 -20.17
C PRO A 275 -7.69 -30.07 -19.76
N LEU A 276 -6.76 -30.22 -18.81
CA LEU A 276 -5.90 -29.12 -18.38
C LEU A 276 -4.84 -28.72 -19.42
N PHE A 277 -4.43 -29.66 -20.28
CA PHE A 277 -3.43 -29.43 -21.31
C PHE A 277 -4.10 -29.48 -22.68
N ARG A 278 -3.66 -28.58 -23.57
CA ARG A 278 -4.11 -28.55 -24.96
C ARG A 278 -3.84 -29.88 -25.68
N ASP A 279 -2.59 -30.33 -25.65
CA ASP A 279 -2.15 -31.61 -26.20
C ASP A 279 -1.69 -32.54 -25.07
N SER A 280 -2.63 -33.29 -24.50
CA SER A 280 -2.35 -34.18 -23.36
C SER A 280 -1.34 -35.29 -23.70
N GLU A 281 -1.26 -35.72 -24.97
CA GLU A 281 -0.34 -36.78 -25.42
C GLU A 281 1.13 -36.33 -25.45
N ASN A 282 1.39 -35.05 -25.77
CA ASN A 282 2.74 -34.48 -25.87
C ASN A 282 3.13 -33.64 -24.65
N ALA A 283 2.28 -33.57 -23.64
CA ALA A 283 2.50 -32.72 -22.46
C ALA A 283 3.84 -32.98 -21.75
N GLY A 284 4.33 -34.22 -21.74
CA GLY A 284 5.63 -34.56 -21.15
C GLY A 284 6.85 -33.99 -21.88
N GLN A 285 6.71 -33.58 -23.14
CA GLN A 285 7.76 -32.93 -23.92
C GLN A 285 7.78 -31.40 -23.72
N LEU A 286 6.73 -30.85 -23.09
CA LEU A 286 6.63 -29.42 -22.81
C LEU A 286 7.51 -29.00 -21.63
N PHE A 287 8.11 -29.93 -20.88
CA PHE A 287 8.92 -29.60 -19.69
C PHE A 287 10.39 -29.94 -19.93
N ASN A 288 11.28 -29.02 -19.52
CA ASN A 288 12.72 -29.28 -19.54
C ASN A 288 13.14 -30.20 -18.37
N SER A 289 14.44 -30.53 -18.29
CA SER A 289 14.96 -31.39 -17.22
C SER A 289 14.81 -30.81 -15.80
N ASP A 290 14.64 -29.50 -15.69
CA ASP A 290 14.45 -28.78 -14.43
C ASP A 290 12.96 -28.63 -14.06
N GLY A 291 12.06 -29.15 -14.90
CA GLY A 291 10.62 -29.11 -14.71
C GLY A 291 9.96 -27.80 -15.13
N GLU A 292 10.67 -26.92 -15.82
CA GLU A 292 10.10 -25.67 -16.35
C GLU A 292 9.37 -25.96 -17.65
N GLN A 293 8.16 -25.42 -17.77
CA GLN A 293 7.38 -25.54 -19.00
C GLN A 293 7.96 -24.62 -20.08
N ASP A 294 8.06 -25.11 -21.32
CA ASP A 294 8.14 -24.26 -22.51
C ASP A 294 6.79 -23.57 -22.68
N VAL A 295 6.63 -22.45 -21.97
CA VAL A 295 5.39 -21.67 -21.96
C VAL A 295 5.20 -21.11 -23.36
N GLY A 296 4.28 -21.72 -24.12
CA GLY A 296 4.08 -21.42 -25.55
C GLY A 296 3.99 -19.92 -25.84
N ASN A 297 3.20 -19.17 -25.09
CA ASN A 297 3.12 -17.72 -25.26
C ASN A 297 4.28 -16.98 -24.54
N PRO A 298 5.13 -16.21 -25.25
CA PRO A 298 6.32 -15.57 -24.66
C PRO A 298 6.00 -14.40 -23.70
N LEU A 299 4.85 -13.73 -23.87
CA LEU A 299 4.42 -12.67 -22.95
C LEU A 299 4.05 -13.28 -21.60
N LEU A 300 3.26 -14.35 -21.62
CA LEU A 300 2.88 -15.08 -20.42
C LEU A 300 4.11 -15.70 -19.72
N ALA A 301 5.07 -16.22 -20.49
CA ALA A 301 6.32 -16.77 -19.97
C ALA A 301 7.13 -15.74 -19.16
N SER A 302 7.21 -14.50 -19.66
CA SER A 302 8.06 -13.46 -19.05
C SER A 302 7.38 -12.71 -17.90
N TRP A 303 6.10 -12.36 -18.05
CA TRP A 303 5.34 -11.55 -17.09
C TRP A 303 4.53 -12.37 -16.09
N GLY A 304 4.17 -13.61 -16.44
CA GLY A 304 3.24 -14.44 -15.66
C GLY A 304 3.83 -15.15 -14.45
N LYS A 305 5.09 -14.91 -14.06
CA LYS A 305 5.79 -15.68 -13.01
C LYS A 305 4.99 -15.86 -11.71
N LEU A 306 4.35 -14.79 -11.22
CA LEU A 306 3.54 -14.85 -10.00
C LEU A 306 2.28 -15.72 -10.19
N GLY A 307 1.61 -15.60 -11.33
CA GLY A 307 0.44 -16.44 -11.64
C GLY A 307 0.82 -17.90 -11.87
N ARG A 308 2.03 -18.16 -12.39
CA ARG A 308 2.60 -19.49 -12.58
C ARG A 308 2.79 -20.23 -11.26
N ASP A 309 3.34 -19.54 -10.26
CA ASP A 309 3.50 -20.12 -8.92
C ASP A 309 2.13 -20.37 -8.29
N TYR A 310 1.17 -19.46 -8.48
CA TYR A 310 -0.16 -19.59 -7.90
C TYR A 310 -0.98 -20.72 -8.53
N ILE A 311 -0.97 -20.87 -9.86
CA ILE A 311 -1.70 -21.95 -10.54
C ILE A 311 -1.14 -23.32 -10.15
N TYR A 312 0.19 -23.43 -9.98
CA TYR A 312 0.83 -24.64 -9.46
C TYR A 312 0.32 -24.98 -8.05
N LEU A 313 0.24 -23.99 -7.15
CA LEU A 313 -0.26 -24.20 -5.80
C LEU A 313 -1.74 -24.60 -5.79
N LEU A 314 -2.57 -24.00 -6.65
CA LEU A 314 -3.99 -24.35 -6.76
C LEU A 314 -4.19 -25.78 -7.28
N SER A 315 -3.39 -26.21 -8.25
CA SER A 315 -3.44 -27.57 -8.80
C SER A 315 -2.88 -28.62 -7.84
N ASP A 316 -2.09 -28.23 -6.84
CA ASP A 316 -1.61 -29.14 -5.80
C ASP A 316 -2.68 -29.44 -4.74
N LEU A 317 -3.69 -28.57 -4.60
CA LEU A 317 -4.77 -28.78 -3.65
C LEU A 317 -5.52 -30.09 -3.92
N GLU A 318 -5.79 -30.81 -2.84
CA GLU A 318 -6.53 -32.06 -2.82
C GLU A 318 -7.98 -31.78 -2.42
N ASN A 319 -8.96 -32.45 -3.01
CA ASN A 319 -10.38 -32.20 -2.75
C ASN A 319 -10.87 -30.77 -3.09
N SER A 320 -10.15 -30.04 -3.95
CA SER A 320 -10.69 -28.83 -4.58
C SER A 320 -11.55 -29.22 -5.78
N GLN A 321 -12.65 -28.49 -5.99
CA GLN A 321 -13.44 -28.58 -7.21
C GLN A 321 -13.03 -27.42 -8.12
N GLU A 322 -12.25 -27.72 -9.17
CA GLU A 322 -11.89 -26.73 -10.20
C GLU A 322 -13.02 -26.63 -11.24
N LEU A 323 -13.45 -25.40 -11.50
CA LEU A 323 -14.48 -25.06 -12.47
C LEU A 323 -13.91 -24.14 -13.54
N ASP A 324 -14.28 -24.42 -14.79
CA ASP A 324 -13.88 -23.65 -15.96
C ASP A 324 -14.99 -22.68 -16.36
N ALA A 325 -14.64 -21.39 -16.51
CA ALA A 325 -15.54 -20.31 -16.89
C ALA A 325 -14.85 -19.33 -17.84
N PHE A 326 -14.00 -19.82 -18.74
CA PHE A 326 -13.35 -18.97 -19.75
C PHE A 326 -14.32 -18.56 -20.85
N VAL A 327 -14.16 -17.33 -21.33
CA VAL A 327 -14.90 -16.79 -22.47
C VAL A 327 -13.94 -16.68 -23.65
N ASP A 328 -14.37 -17.16 -24.81
CA ASP A 328 -13.60 -17.06 -26.04
C ASP A 328 -13.39 -15.59 -26.45
N VAL A 329 -12.19 -15.30 -26.96
CA VAL A 329 -11.84 -14.00 -27.52
C VAL A 329 -11.68 -14.17 -29.02
N THR A 330 -12.59 -13.58 -29.80
CA THR A 330 -12.56 -13.64 -31.26
C THR A 330 -11.42 -12.76 -31.80
N PRO A 331 -10.43 -13.31 -32.53
CA PRO A 331 -9.26 -12.54 -32.98
C PRO A 331 -9.56 -11.62 -34.18
N ASP A 332 -10.24 -10.51 -33.94
CA ASP A 332 -10.67 -9.54 -34.96
C ASP A 332 -9.79 -8.28 -35.05
N ASN A 333 -9.19 -7.84 -33.93
CA ASN A 333 -8.25 -6.73 -33.85
C ASN A 333 -6.93 -7.15 -33.18
N LEU A 334 -5.93 -6.28 -33.17
CA LEU A 334 -4.59 -6.54 -32.64
C LEU A 334 -4.63 -6.89 -31.15
N LEU A 335 -5.43 -6.18 -30.35
CA LEU A 335 -5.62 -6.49 -28.93
C LEU A 335 -6.19 -7.89 -28.72
N HIS A 336 -7.29 -8.23 -29.40
CA HIS A 336 -7.96 -9.52 -29.31
C HIS A 336 -7.11 -10.66 -29.86
N ASN A 337 -6.25 -10.41 -30.86
CA ASN A 337 -5.25 -11.37 -31.31
C ASN A 337 -4.26 -11.72 -30.20
N ILE A 338 -3.70 -10.72 -29.52
CA ILE A 338 -2.76 -10.95 -28.41
C ILE A 338 -3.47 -11.63 -27.23
N GLN A 339 -4.67 -11.18 -26.88
CA GLN A 339 -5.47 -11.79 -25.81
C GLN A 339 -5.83 -13.25 -26.11
N SER A 340 -6.19 -13.56 -27.35
CA SER A 340 -6.44 -14.93 -27.81
C SER A 340 -5.18 -15.79 -27.75
N ASP A 341 -4.02 -15.27 -28.17
CA ASP A 341 -2.74 -15.99 -28.08
C ASP A 341 -2.37 -16.33 -26.64
N ILE A 342 -2.62 -15.41 -25.70
CA ILE A 342 -2.40 -15.65 -24.26
C ILE A 342 -3.40 -16.68 -23.74
N LEU A 343 -4.68 -16.54 -24.10
CA LEU A 343 -5.75 -17.42 -23.66
C LEU A 343 -5.54 -18.87 -24.10
N GLU A 344 -5.11 -19.07 -25.35
CA GLU A 344 -4.89 -20.37 -25.99
C GLU A 344 -3.45 -20.92 -25.83
N LEU A 345 -2.60 -20.21 -25.08
CA LEU A 345 -1.19 -20.55 -24.86
C LEU A 345 -0.40 -20.72 -26.17
N GLU A 346 -0.66 -19.87 -27.16
CA GLU A 346 -0.03 -19.94 -28.49
C GLU A 346 1.13 -18.96 -28.66
N ASN A 347 2.15 -19.43 -29.37
CA ASN A 347 3.16 -18.55 -29.95
C ASN A 347 2.87 -18.32 -31.43
N ARG A 348 2.69 -17.05 -31.81
CA ARG A 348 2.58 -16.65 -33.22
C ARG A 348 3.76 -15.77 -33.65
N ALA A 349 4.80 -15.68 -32.83
CA ALA A 349 6.04 -15.03 -33.21
C ALA A 349 6.77 -15.86 -34.28
N VAL A 350 7.08 -15.21 -35.40
CA VAL A 350 7.83 -15.80 -36.51
C VAL A 350 9.27 -15.36 -36.37
N ALA A 351 10.15 -16.26 -35.94
CA ALA A 351 11.58 -15.99 -35.78
C ALA A 351 12.35 -16.06 -37.11
N GLY A 352 11.82 -16.75 -38.12
CA GLY A 352 12.47 -16.92 -39.43
C GLY A 352 13.67 -17.87 -39.35
N VAL A 353 13.48 -19.03 -38.72
CA VAL A 353 14.58 -19.98 -38.43
C VAL A 353 15.11 -20.64 -39.70
N ASN A 354 14.24 -20.82 -40.69
CA ASN A 354 14.59 -21.37 -41.99
C ASN A 354 14.37 -20.34 -43.11
N ILE A 355 15.00 -20.57 -44.27
CA ILE A 355 14.98 -19.60 -45.36
C ILE A 355 13.59 -19.43 -45.98
N GLU A 356 12.73 -20.44 -45.90
CA GLU A 356 11.36 -20.39 -46.40
C GLU A 356 10.52 -19.41 -45.56
N GLU A 357 10.55 -19.58 -44.24
CA GLU A 357 9.86 -18.76 -43.25
C GLU A 357 10.41 -17.33 -43.22
N PHE A 358 11.72 -17.16 -43.37
CA PHE A 358 12.34 -15.84 -43.43
C PHE A 358 11.99 -15.08 -44.72
N SER A 359 11.83 -15.79 -45.84
CA SER A 359 11.60 -15.16 -47.15
C SER A 359 10.17 -14.64 -47.33
N ARG A 360 9.22 -15.05 -46.48
CA ARG A 360 7.81 -14.63 -46.57
C ARG A 360 7.31 -14.03 -45.26
N SER A 361 6.26 -13.22 -45.35
CA SER A 361 5.60 -12.59 -44.20
C SER A 361 4.09 -12.79 -44.20
N ASP A 362 3.56 -13.53 -45.17
CA ASP A 362 2.14 -13.91 -45.28
C ASP A 362 1.74 -14.99 -44.27
N ASN A 363 2.71 -15.63 -43.63
CA ASN A 363 2.52 -16.50 -42.46
C ASN A 363 2.17 -15.73 -41.17
N LYS A 364 2.42 -14.42 -41.14
CA LYS A 364 2.02 -13.54 -40.03
C LYS A 364 0.57 -13.10 -40.20
N ARG A 365 -0.06 -12.66 -39.11
CA ARG A 365 -1.40 -12.08 -39.20
C ARG A 365 -1.37 -10.76 -39.97
N PRO A 366 -2.35 -10.51 -40.85
CA PRO A 366 -2.49 -9.21 -41.50
C PRO A 366 -2.83 -8.15 -40.45
N LEU A 367 -2.17 -7.00 -40.53
CA LEU A 367 -2.49 -5.84 -39.71
C LEU A 367 -3.41 -4.91 -40.51
N ASP A 368 -4.55 -4.56 -39.92
CA ASP A 368 -5.41 -3.51 -40.48
C ASP A 368 -4.79 -2.14 -40.13
N PRO A 369 -4.46 -1.28 -41.12
CA PRO A 369 -3.94 0.07 -40.84
C PRO A 369 -4.93 0.99 -40.11
N LEU A 370 -6.22 0.64 -40.04
CA LEU A 370 -7.23 1.37 -39.28
C LEU A 370 -7.37 0.88 -37.83
N ASP A 371 -6.71 -0.22 -37.46
CA ASP A 371 -6.78 -0.76 -36.10
C ASP A 371 -6.04 0.14 -35.10
N SER A 372 -6.79 0.66 -34.12
CA SER A 372 -6.31 1.52 -33.04
C SER A 372 -6.36 0.85 -31.66
N SER A 373 -6.66 -0.46 -31.58
CA SER A 373 -6.84 -1.18 -30.32
C SER A 373 -5.58 -1.20 -29.44
N ILE A 374 -4.39 -1.18 -30.04
CA ILE A 374 -3.11 -1.00 -29.36
C ILE A 374 -2.33 0.09 -30.09
N THR A 375 -1.98 1.17 -29.38
CA THR A 375 -1.23 2.29 -29.94
C THR A 375 -0.03 2.65 -29.06
N PHE A 376 1.03 3.15 -29.70
CA PHE A 376 2.25 3.57 -29.02
C PHE A 376 2.47 5.07 -29.26
N HIS A 377 2.69 5.82 -28.18
CA HIS A 377 2.90 7.27 -28.23
C HIS A 377 4.25 7.61 -27.61
N VAL A 378 5.08 8.36 -28.34
CA VAL A 378 6.39 8.83 -27.86
C VAL A 378 6.32 10.34 -27.69
N CYS A 379 6.46 10.81 -26.46
CA CYS A 379 6.30 12.21 -26.09
C CYS A 379 7.59 12.80 -25.51
N HIS A 380 7.73 14.13 -25.57
CA HIS A 380 8.94 14.84 -25.16
C HIS A 380 9.00 15.14 -23.64
N SER A 381 7.85 15.13 -22.97
CA SER A 381 7.72 15.41 -21.53
C SER A 381 6.41 14.84 -20.99
N PRO A 382 6.28 14.65 -19.66
CA PRO A 382 5.01 14.25 -19.02
C PRO A 382 3.85 15.19 -19.36
N GLN A 383 4.10 16.50 -19.42
CA GLN A 383 3.09 17.45 -19.83
C GLN A 383 2.58 17.15 -21.25
N ARG A 384 3.49 16.96 -22.21
CA ARG A 384 3.09 16.68 -23.59
C ARG A 384 2.42 15.32 -23.73
N GLU A 385 2.83 14.34 -22.94
CA GLU A 385 2.21 13.02 -22.88
C GLU A 385 0.75 13.09 -22.43
N VAL A 386 0.46 13.84 -21.37
CA VAL A 386 -0.92 14.03 -20.88
C VAL A 386 -1.77 14.83 -21.87
N GLU A 387 -1.21 15.83 -22.56
CA GLU A 387 -1.90 16.54 -23.66
C GLU A 387 -2.28 15.59 -24.79
N VAL A 388 -1.34 14.75 -25.24
CA VAL A 388 -1.58 13.76 -26.31
C VAL A 388 -2.61 12.72 -25.87
N LEU A 389 -2.54 12.27 -24.61
CA LEU A 389 -3.52 11.37 -24.03
C LEU A 389 -4.92 12.00 -24.04
N HIS A 390 -5.05 13.24 -23.56
CA HIS A 390 -6.32 13.95 -23.54
C HIS A 390 -6.95 14.07 -24.94
N ASP A 391 -6.15 14.43 -25.94
CA ASP A 391 -6.58 14.49 -27.34
C ASP A 391 -7.04 13.12 -27.86
N ARG A 392 -6.32 12.04 -27.48
CA ARG A 392 -6.67 10.68 -27.88
C ARG A 392 -7.96 10.18 -27.22
N LEU A 393 -8.16 10.47 -25.94
CA LEU A 393 -9.39 10.12 -25.22
C LEU A 393 -10.61 10.83 -25.82
N LEU A 394 -10.47 12.11 -26.17
CA LEU A 394 -11.53 12.83 -26.88
C LEU A 394 -11.86 12.18 -28.22
N ALA A 395 -10.85 11.81 -29.01
CA ALA A 395 -11.06 11.15 -30.29
C ALA A 395 -11.78 9.79 -30.13
N MET A 396 -11.39 8.99 -29.14
CA MET A 396 -12.03 7.70 -28.84
C MET A 396 -13.50 7.87 -28.39
N LEU A 397 -13.79 8.87 -27.55
CA LEU A 397 -15.15 9.17 -27.08
C LEU A 397 -16.05 9.72 -28.19
N GLU A 398 -15.49 10.43 -29.17
CA GLU A 398 -16.22 10.89 -30.35
C GLU A 398 -16.51 9.72 -31.32
N GLU A 399 -15.58 8.77 -31.44
CA GLU A 399 -15.69 7.62 -32.34
C GLU A 399 -16.72 6.58 -31.85
N ASP A 400 -16.75 6.29 -30.55
CA ASP A 400 -17.69 5.35 -29.93
C ASP A 400 -18.57 6.01 -28.86
N PRO A 401 -19.86 6.30 -29.18
CA PRO A 401 -20.79 6.91 -28.23
C PRO A 401 -21.14 6.04 -27.02
N THR A 402 -20.82 4.74 -27.05
CA THR A 402 -21.07 3.83 -25.92
C THR A 402 -20.00 3.93 -24.84
N LEU A 403 -18.82 4.44 -25.20
CA LEU A 403 -17.71 4.63 -24.29
C LEU A 403 -18.00 5.77 -23.33
N THR A 404 -17.97 5.50 -22.03
CA THR A 404 -18.08 6.53 -21.01
C THR A 404 -16.73 6.79 -20.35
N PRO A 405 -16.49 7.97 -19.75
CA PRO A 405 -15.24 8.23 -19.02
C PRO A 405 -14.97 7.26 -17.87
N ARG A 406 -15.97 6.52 -17.39
CA ARG A 406 -15.82 5.51 -16.32
C ARG A 406 -15.21 4.20 -16.82
N ASP A 407 -15.28 3.95 -18.12
CA ASP A 407 -14.70 2.77 -18.77
C ASP A 407 -13.20 2.95 -19.06
N ILE A 408 -12.66 4.14 -18.78
CA ILE A 408 -11.28 4.52 -19.07
C ILE A 408 -10.48 4.55 -17.77
N ILE A 409 -9.36 3.82 -17.76
CA ILE A 409 -8.37 3.86 -16.69
C ILE A 409 -7.01 4.30 -17.24
N VAL A 410 -6.38 5.25 -16.54
CA VAL A 410 -5.03 5.73 -16.85
C VAL A 410 -4.13 5.39 -15.67
N MET A 411 -3.09 4.60 -15.92
CA MET A 411 -2.12 4.17 -14.91
C MET A 411 -0.74 4.74 -15.22
N VAL A 412 -0.04 5.20 -14.20
CA VAL A 412 1.33 5.69 -14.27
C VAL A 412 2.15 5.09 -13.14
N ALA A 413 3.47 5.01 -13.31
CA ALA A 413 4.35 4.43 -12.29
C ALA A 413 4.35 5.23 -10.98
N ASP A 414 4.21 6.56 -11.05
CA ASP A 414 4.14 7.45 -9.90
C ASP A 414 3.09 8.53 -10.14
N ILE A 415 1.91 8.36 -9.54
CA ILE A 415 0.78 9.28 -9.75
C ILE A 415 1.01 10.66 -9.15
N ASP A 416 1.82 10.72 -8.09
CA ASP A 416 2.15 11.93 -7.37
C ASP A 416 2.90 12.93 -8.29
N SER A 417 3.89 12.44 -9.06
CA SER A 417 4.63 13.28 -10.03
C SER A 417 3.81 13.70 -11.25
N TYR A 418 2.81 12.91 -11.66
CA TYR A 418 1.93 13.25 -12.79
C TYR A 418 0.77 14.17 -12.41
N SER A 419 0.35 14.20 -11.13
CA SER A 419 -0.83 14.95 -10.67
C SER A 419 -0.85 16.43 -11.12
N PRO A 420 0.26 17.20 -11.07
CA PRO A 420 0.25 18.59 -11.54
C PRO A 420 -0.04 18.72 -13.04
N PHE A 421 0.50 17.81 -13.86
CA PHE A 421 0.31 17.83 -15.32
C PHE A 421 -1.12 17.41 -15.70
N ILE A 422 -1.67 16.39 -15.03
CA ILE A 422 -3.07 15.98 -15.20
C ILE A 422 -4.00 17.15 -14.89
N GLN A 423 -3.80 17.83 -13.76
CA GLN A 423 -4.61 18.99 -13.39
C GLN A 423 -4.45 20.16 -14.35
N ALA A 424 -3.24 20.41 -14.84
CA ALA A 424 -2.99 21.49 -15.80
C ALA A 424 -3.73 21.24 -17.11
N VAL A 425 -3.70 20.02 -17.65
CA VAL A 425 -4.31 19.70 -18.95
C VAL A 425 -5.83 19.51 -18.84
N PHE A 426 -6.30 18.65 -17.93
CA PHE A 426 -7.72 18.34 -17.81
C PHE A 426 -8.51 19.42 -17.07
N GLY A 427 -7.90 20.08 -16.09
CA GLY A 427 -8.56 21.10 -15.25
C GLY A 427 -8.70 22.47 -15.92
N SER A 428 -7.87 22.77 -16.94
CA SER A 428 -7.95 24.03 -17.70
C SER A 428 -8.68 23.87 -19.05
N ALA A 429 -9.20 22.69 -19.35
CA ALA A 429 -9.87 22.41 -20.61
C ALA A 429 -11.18 23.23 -20.73
N PRO A 430 -11.44 23.84 -21.90
CA PRO A 430 -12.70 24.53 -22.16
C PRO A 430 -13.87 23.54 -22.19
N ALA A 431 -15.10 24.05 -22.06
CA ALA A 431 -16.30 23.22 -21.87
C ALA A 431 -16.56 22.20 -22.99
N ASP A 432 -16.15 22.49 -24.22
CA ASP A 432 -16.26 21.62 -25.40
C ASP A 432 -15.24 20.47 -25.42
N ARG A 433 -14.17 20.59 -24.63
CA ARG A 433 -13.08 19.59 -24.54
C ARG A 433 -12.94 19.00 -23.15
N TYR A 434 -13.81 19.38 -22.22
CA TYR A 434 -13.71 18.98 -20.82
C TYR A 434 -14.12 17.52 -20.64
N LEU A 435 -13.22 16.74 -20.05
CA LEU A 435 -13.47 15.37 -19.63
C LEU A 435 -13.40 15.27 -18.10
N PRO A 436 -14.43 14.74 -17.43
CA PRO A 436 -14.37 14.47 -15.99
C PRO A 436 -13.25 13.48 -15.67
N TYR A 437 -12.47 13.76 -14.63
CA TYR A 437 -11.39 12.88 -14.17
C TYR A 437 -11.32 12.87 -12.64
N ALA A 438 -10.78 11.79 -12.09
CA ALA A 438 -10.46 11.66 -10.68
C ALA A 438 -9.06 11.05 -10.53
N ILE A 439 -8.25 11.63 -9.63
CA ILE A 439 -6.90 11.13 -9.34
C ILE A 439 -6.95 10.32 -8.05
N SER A 440 -6.74 9.02 -8.18
CA SER A 440 -6.66 8.05 -7.08
C SER A 440 -5.20 7.78 -6.68
N ASP A 441 -5.00 7.06 -5.57
CA ASP A 441 -3.69 6.57 -5.09
C ASP A 441 -2.63 7.62 -4.72
N ARG A 442 -3.04 8.89 -4.55
CA ARG A 442 -2.15 9.95 -4.05
C ARG A 442 -1.81 9.74 -2.59
N ARG A 443 -0.57 10.04 -2.22
CA ARG A 443 -0.16 10.01 -0.82
C ARG A 443 -0.85 11.16 -0.07
N ALA A 444 -1.43 10.85 1.09
CA ALA A 444 -2.07 11.85 1.95
C ALA A 444 -1.16 13.05 2.22
N ARG A 445 0.14 12.80 2.47
CA ARG A 445 1.15 13.84 2.76
C ARG A 445 1.28 14.89 1.64
N GLN A 446 1.19 14.49 0.38
CA GLN A 446 1.38 15.41 -0.76
C GLN A 446 0.08 16.10 -1.20
N SER A 447 -1.07 15.58 -0.79
CA SER A 447 -2.38 16.13 -1.14
C SER A 447 -2.88 17.20 -0.17
N HIS A 448 -2.37 17.23 1.06
CA HIS A 448 -2.85 18.15 2.10
C HIS A 448 -1.72 18.98 2.73
N PRO A 449 -1.66 20.30 2.48
CA PRO A 449 -0.61 21.19 3.02
C PRO A 449 -0.49 21.17 4.55
N VAL A 450 -1.59 20.95 5.27
CA VAL A 450 -1.61 20.86 6.74
C VAL A 450 -0.75 19.71 7.27
N LEU A 451 -0.66 18.59 6.55
CA LEU A 451 0.14 17.44 7.01
C LEU A 451 1.64 17.75 6.97
N GLU A 452 2.11 18.41 5.93
CA GLU A 452 3.51 18.84 5.83
C GLU A 452 3.83 19.92 6.88
N ALA A 453 2.93 20.88 7.06
CA ALA A 453 3.05 21.90 8.10
C ALA A 453 3.12 21.30 9.51
N PHE A 454 2.27 20.31 9.80
CA PHE A 454 2.28 19.62 11.09
C PHE A 454 3.57 18.81 11.31
N ILE A 455 4.07 18.12 10.29
CA ILE A 455 5.35 17.41 10.38
C ILE A 455 6.50 18.40 10.62
N SER A 456 6.48 19.56 9.94
CA SER A 456 7.46 20.63 10.18
C SER A 456 7.41 21.14 11.64
N LEU A 457 6.21 21.29 12.21
CA LEU A 457 6.03 21.66 13.62
C LEU A 457 6.55 20.58 14.61
N LEU A 458 6.53 19.29 14.24
CA LEU A 458 7.13 18.25 15.08
C LEU A 458 8.66 18.36 15.14
N SER A 459 9.29 19.01 14.16
CA SER A 459 10.74 19.25 14.08
C SER A 459 11.17 20.60 14.67
N LEU A 460 10.32 21.27 15.46
CA LEU A 460 10.65 22.54 16.12
C LEU A 460 11.92 22.52 16.99
N PRO A 461 12.20 21.46 17.80
CA PRO A 461 13.41 21.40 18.62
C PRO A 461 14.71 21.51 17.80
N ASP A 462 14.72 20.92 16.61
CA ASP A 462 15.88 20.88 15.71
C ASP A 462 15.94 22.08 14.75
N SER A 463 14.91 22.93 14.75
CA SER A 463 14.79 24.04 13.82
C SER A 463 15.73 25.19 14.17
N ARG A 464 16.36 25.77 13.14
CA ARG A 464 17.12 27.02 13.26
C ARG A 464 16.24 28.26 13.24
N PHE A 465 14.93 28.11 13.03
CA PHE A 465 13.98 29.22 12.93
C PHE A 465 14.42 30.28 11.92
N VAL A 466 14.83 29.85 10.72
CA VAL A 466 15.15 30.78 9.63
C VAL A 466 13.89 31.60 9.31
N SER A 467 14.08 32.87 8.93
CA SER A 467 12.96 33.79 8.70
C SER A 467 11.92 33.23 7.70
N GLU A 468 12.40 32.67 6.59
CA GLU A 468 11.53 32.09 5.55
C GLU A 468 10.79 30.83 6.02
N ASP A 469 11.40 29.99 6.85
CA ASP A 469 10.75 28.76 7.34
C ASP A 469 9.52 29.07 8.20
N VAL A 470 9.60 30.08 9.06
CA VAL A 470 8.46 30.49 9.90
C VAL A 470 7.41 31.24 9.08
N LEU A 471 7.84 32.06 8.11
CA LEU A 471 6.91 32.73 7.20
C LEU A 471 6.18 31.72 6.30
N ALA A 472 6.83 30.64 5.89
CA ALA A 472 6.21 29.56 5.13
C ALA A 472 5.09 28.85 5.91
N LEU A 473 5.17 28.79 7.25
CA LEU A 473 4.06 28.28 8.08
C LEU A 473 2.82 29.16 7.95
N LEU A 474 2.98 30.48 7.75
CA LEU A 474 1.87 31.42 7.56
C LEU A 474 1.27 31.37 6.16
N ASP A 475 1.93 30.72 5.19
CA ASP A 475 1.32 30.45 3.88
C ASP A 475 0.22 29.36 3.98
N VAL A 476 0.15 28.64 5.12
CA VAL A 476 -0.90 27.66 5.41
C VAL A 476 -2.14 28.36 5.99
N PRO A 477 -3.29 28.41 5.29
CA PRO A 477 -4.42 29.25 5.69
C PRO A 477 -4.99 28.92 7.07
N VAL A 478 -5.06 27.64 7.42
CA VAL A 478 -5.58 27.12 8.69
C VAL A 478 -4.69 27.54 9.87
N LEU A 479 -3.39 27.72 9.63
CA LEU A 479 -2.44 28.20 10.63
C LEU A 479 -2.48 29.72 10.72
N ALA A 480 -2.45 30.43 9.59
CA ALA A 480 -2.56 31.89 9.59
C ALA A 480 -3.85 32.38 10.28
N ALA A 481 -4.99 31.73 9.97
CA ALA A 481 -6.28 32.02 10.60
C ALA A 481 -6.28 31.78 12.11
N ARG A 482 -5.47 30.83 12.60
CA ARG A 482 -5.36 30.55 14.05
C ARG A 482 -4.75 31.72 14.83
N PHE A 483 -3.91 32.51 14.18
CA PHE A 483 -3.26 33.67 14.79
C PHE A 483 -3.85 34.99 14.30
N ASP A 484 -5.05 34.97 13.70
CA ASP A 484 -5.74 36.13 13.13
C ASP A 484 -4.91 36.90 12.08
N ILE A 485 -4.05 36.18 11.34
CA ILE A 485 -3.22 36.75 10.28
C ILE A 485 -3.91 36.56 8.93
N THR A 486 -4.23 37.68 8.28
CA THR A 486 -4.77 37.70 6.92
C THR A 486 -3.65 37.72 5.87
N GLU A 487 -3.98 37.42 4.61
CA GLU A 487 -3.01 37.50 3.50
C GLU A 487 -2.44 38.93 3.34
N GLU A 488 -3.24 39.96 3.59
CA GLU A 488 -2.77 41.35 3.61
C GLU A 488 -1.80 41.60 4.77
N GLY A 489 -2.15 41.13 5.98
CA GLY A 489 -1.28 41.23 7.15
C GLY A 489 0.06 40.53 6.96
N LEU A 490 0.06 39.36 6.31
CA LEU A 490 1.27 38.60 6.00
C LEU A 490 2.27 39.38 5.13
N ARG A 491 1.79 40.22 4.20
CA ARG A 491 2.67 41.06 3.36
C ARG A 491 3.44 42.08 4.21
N TYR A 492 2.77 42.72 5.18
CA TYR A 492 3.40 43.61 6.14
C TYR A 492 4.39 42.87 7.04
N LEU A 493 4.01 41.70 7.57
CA LEU A 493 4.89 40.89 8.40
C LEU A 493 6.16 40.50 7.65
N ARG A 494 6.06 40.06 6.38
CA ARG A 494 7.21 39.70 5.55
C ARG A 494 8.15 40.89 5.33
N GLN A 495 7.60 42.09 5.09
CA GLN A 495 8.40 43.31 4.99
C GLN A 495 9.10 43.63 6.32
N TRP A 496 8.36 43.67 7.42
CA TRP A 496 8.90 44.03 8.73
C TRP A 496 9.93 43.03 9.24
N VAL A 497 9.74 41.72 9.02
CA VAL A 497 10.72 40.69 9.39
C VAL A 497 12.06 40.96 8.70
N ASN A 498 12.04 41.31 7.40
CA ASN A 498 13.26 41.62 6.67
C ASN A 498 13.92 42.93 7.14
N GLU A 499 13.15 44.00 7.32
CA GLU A 499 13.67 45.33 7.67
C GLU A 499 14.07 45.48 9.15
N SER A 500 13.37 44.80 10.06
CA SER A 500 13.74 44.71 11.49
C SER A 500 15.03 43.92 11.72
N GLY A 501 15.53 43.21 10.70
CA GLY A 501 16.80 42.52 10.71
C GLY A 501 16.74 41.11 11.27
N ILE A 502 15.56 40.48 11.33
CA ILE A 502 15.40 39.07 11.69
C ILE A 502 15.96 38.19 10.58
N ARG A 503 16.78 37.21 10.94
CA ARG A 503 17.37 36.26 9.98
C ARG A 503 17.18 34.83 10.42
N TRP A 504 17.46 34.52 11.69
CA TRP A 504 17.39 33.16 12.21
C TRP A 504 17.36 33.16 13.73
N GLY A 505 16.95 32.04 14.32
CA GLY A 505 16.99 31.82 15.76
C GLY A 505 15.83 32.47 16.50
N ILE A 506 15.07 31.67 17.26
CA ILE A 506 13.92 32.19 18.01
C ILE A 506 14.35 33.10 19.18
N ASP A 507 15.36 32.68 19.93
CA ASP A 507 15.99 33.38 21.05
C ASP A 507 17.49 33.04 21.14
N ASP A 508 18.21 33.70 22.06
CA ASP A 508 19.64 33.42 22.29
C ASP A 508 19.87 32.03 22.91
N ASP A 509 18.88 31.46 23.60
CA ASP A 509 18.97 30.11 24.14
C ASP A 509 19.10 29.10 22.98
N ASN A 510 18.29 29.26 21.93
CA ASN A 510 18.41 28.49 20.69
C ASN A 510 19.80 28.60 20.04
N VAL A 511 20.34 29.81 19.97
CA VAL A 511 21.67 30.03 19.40
C VAL A 511 22.75 29.26 20.19
N ARG A 512 22.66 29.27 21.53
CA ARG A 512 23.59 28.54 22.40
C ARG A 512 23.41 27.04 22.32
N GLU A 513 22.18 26.54 22.18
CA GLU A 513 21.88 25.12 21.98
C GLU A 513 22.47 24.58 20.68
N LEU A 514 22.63 25.43 19.66
CA LEU A 514 23.35 25.12 18.42
C LEU A 514 24.88 25.25 18.53
N GLU A 515 25.40 25.45 19.75
CA GLU A 515 26.83 25.68 20.05
C GLU A 515 27.43 26.89 19.30
N LEU A 516 26.60 27.89 18.99
CA LEU A 516 27.01 29.13 18.33
C LEU A 516 27.10 30.31 19.33
N PRO A 517 27.96 31.31 19.08
CA PRO A 517 28.05 32.49 19.93
C PRO A 517 26.75 33.31 19.90
N ALA A 518 26.10 33.49 21.05
CA ALA A 518 24.92 34.34 21.18
C ALA A 518 25.31 35.81 21.01
N THR A 519 24.79 36.45 19.96
CA THR A 519 25.06 37.85 19.62
C THR A 519 24.00 38.82 20.15
N GLY A 520 22.84 38.31 20.60
CA GLY A 520 21.69 39.14 21.00
C GLY A 520 21.03 39.89 19.84
N GLN A 521 21.45 39.65 18.59
CA GLN A 521 21.00 40.35 17.39
C GLN A 521 20.57 39.35 16.31
N HIS A 522 19.74 39.82 15.38
CA HIS A 522 19.22 39.05 14.23
C HIS A 522 18.33 37.84 14.55
N THR A 523 17.99 37.63 15.82
CA THR A 523 16.98 36.67 16.28
C THR A 523 15.56 37.20 16.13
N TRP A 524 14.58 36.30 16.15
CA TRP A 524 13.16 36.69 16.18
C TRP A 524 12.84 37.54 17.41
N ARG A 525 13.37 37.17 18.60
CA ARG A 525 13.24 37.99 19.80
C ARG A 525 13.80 39.39 19.61
N PHE A 526 14.96 39.54 18.96
CA PHE A 526 15.54 40.85 18.66
C PHE A 526 14.62 41.68 17.76
N GLY A 527 14.21 41.16 16.61
CA GLY A 527 13.36 41.93 15.69
C GLY A 527 11.96 42.21 16.23
N LEU A 528 11.35 41.26 16.95
CA LEU A 528 10.10 41.52 17.68
C LEU A 528 10.26 42.63 18.72
N THR A 529 11.37 42.64 19.46
CA THR A 529 11.65 43.71 20.44
C THR A 529 11.76 45.07 19.74
N ARG A 530 12.39 45.13 18.56
CA ARG A 530 12.45 46.36 17.75
C ARG A 530 11.07 46.83 17.30
N MET A 531 10.23 45.92 16.81
CA MET A 531 8.87 46.24 16.34
C MET A 531 7.97 46.72 17.50
N LEU A 532 7.97 46.00 18.63
CA LEU A 532 7.21 46.37 19.82
C LEU A 532 7.73 47.67 20.47
N LEU A 533 9.04 47.91 20.41
CA LEU A 533 9.63 49.16 20.87
C LEU A 533 9.24 50.32 19.95
N GLY A 534 9.24 50.11 18.63
CA GLY A 534 8.80 51.10 17.64
C GLY A 534 7.36 51.53 17.80
N TYR A 535 6.49 50.64 18.29
CA TYR A 535 5.12 51.00 18.66
C TYR A 535 5.05 52.04 19.80
N ALA A 536 5.98 52.00 20.75
CA ALA A 536 5.96 52.85 21.95
C ALA A 536 6.91 54.06 21.89
N MET A 537 8.00 53.95 21.14
CA MET A 537 9.07 54.94 21.06
C MET A 537 9.59 55.03 19.62
N GLU A 538 9.62 56.23 19.06
CA GLU A 538 10.19 56.48 17.74
C GLU A 538 11.72 56.33 17.74
N SER A 539 12.30 55.87 16.63
CA SER A 539 13.75 55.66 16.46
C SER A 539 14.60 56.89 16.75
N ALA A 540 14.04 58.09 16.53
CA ALA A 540 14.68 59.36 16.82
C ALA A 540 15.01 59.58 18.31
N GLN A 541 14.32 58.87 19.22
CA GLN A 541 14.55 58.96 20.66
C GLN A 541 15.79 58.17 21.13
N GLY A 542 16.44 57.43 20.23
CA GLY A 542 17.64 56.65 20.51
C GLY A 542 17.36 55.18 20.83
N GLU A 543 18.37 54.47 21.31
CA GLU A 543 18.26 53.05 21.65
C GLU A 543 17.74 52.81 23.07
N TRP A 544 17.01 51.71 23.25
CA TRP A 544 16.62 51.20 24.56
C TRP A 544 17.19 49.79 24.75
N GLN A 545 17.92 49.54 25.85
CA GLN A 545 18.58 48.26 26.11
C GLN A 545 19.43 47.76 24.91
N SER A 546 20.16 48.68 24.26
CA SER A 546 20.96 48.41 23.05
C SER A 546 20.16 47.90 21.85
N VAL A 547 18.86 48.19 21.82
CA VAL A 547 17.95 47.89 20.72
C VAL A 547 17.35 49.20 20.19
N LEU A 548 17.50 49.45 18.88
CA LEU A 548 16.92 50.63 18.23
C LEU A 548 15.47 50.33 17.79
N PRO A 549 14.49 51.22 18.05
CA PRO A 549 13.10 51.03 17.61
C PRO A 549 12.98 50.88 16.10
N TYR A 550 11.91 50.22 15.65
CA TYR A 550 11.55 50.09 14.25
C TYR A 550 10.19 50.73 13.97
N ASP A 551 10.19 51.87 13.28
CA ASP A 551 9.05 52.79 13.26
C ASP A 551 7.89 52.36 12.35
N GLU A 552 8.14 51.50 11.35
CA GLU A 552 7.10 51.08 10.39
C GLU A 552 5.98 50.24 11.03
N SER A 553 6.21 49.69 12.21
CA SER A 553 5.17 48.99 12.99
C SER A 553 4.39 49.93 13.94
N SER A 554 4.25 51.20 13.58
CA SER A 554 3.51 52.21 14.36
C SER A 554 2.04 52.33 13.93
N GLY A 555 1.15 52.70 14.85
CA GLY A 555 -0.27 52.94 14.56
C GLY A 555 -1.15 51.68 14.64
N LEU A 556 -2.27 51.66 13.90
CA LEU A 556 -3.26 50.56 13.99
C LEU A 556 -2.71 49.22 13.48
N ILE A 557 -1.77 49.27 12.53
CA ILE A 557 -1.08 48.10 11.98
C ILE A 557 -0.21 47.36 13.01
N ALA A 558 0.13 47.99 14.14
CA ALA A 558 0.92 47.38 15.21
C ALA A 558 0.26 46.14 15.84
N GLU A 559 -1.06 46.00 15.71
CA GLU A 559 -1.81 44.80 16.14
C GLU A 559 -1.23 43.52 15.50
N LEU A 560 -0.78 43.59 14.24
CA LEU A 560 -0.13 42.48 13.53
C LEU A 560 1.16 42.01 14.21
N VAL A 561 1.91 42.91 14.85
CA VAL A 561 3.10 42.53 15.63
C VAL A 561 2.69 41.68 16.83
N GLY A 562 1.55 41.99 17.46
CA GLY A 562 0.97 41.19 18.55
C GLY A 562 0.63 39.76 18.10
N HIS A 563 -0.01 39.62 16.94
CA HIS A 563 -0.33 38.31 16.35
C HIS A 563 0.93 37.50 16.03
N LEU A 564 1.93 38.11 15.39
CA LEU A 564 3.22 37.46 15.11
C LEU A 564 3.97 37.07 16.39
N ALA A 565 3.96 37.94 17.40
CA ALA A 565 4.56 37.64 18.70
C ALA A 565 3.87 36.46 19.39
N SER A 566 2.53 36.37 19.30
CA SER A 566 1.77 35.23 19.81
C SER A 566 2.13 33.92 19.11
N LEU A 567 2.28 33.93 17.78
CA LEU A 567 2.75 32.76 17.02
C LEU A 567 4.12 32.30 17.50
N LEU A 568 5.10 33.21 17.56
CA LEU A 568 6.46 32.88 17.98
C LEU A 568 6.52 32.40 19.43
N MET A 569 5.72 32.99 20.32
CA MET A 569 5.59 32.50 21.69
C MET A 569 5.10 31.05 21.69
N GLN A 570 4.07 30.73 20.92
CA GLN A 570 3.54 29.38 20.82
C GLN A 570 4.57 28.40 20.25
N LEU A 571 5.31 28.80 19.22
CA LEU A 571 6.40 28.01 18.64
C LEU A 571 7.51 27.74 19.68
N ASN A 572 7.91 28.73 20.48
CA ASN A 572 8.94 28.54 21.51
C ASN A 572 8.46 27.62 22.66
N ILE A 573 7.18 27.74 23.07
CA ILE A 573 6.58 26.84 24.08
C ILE A 573 6.67 25.39 23.59
N TRP A 574 6.24 25.12 22.36
CA TRP A 574 6.25 23.77 21.80
C TRP A 574 7.66 23.27 21.51
N ARG A 575 8.57 24.11 21.02
CA ARG A 575 9.99 23.78 20.86
C ARG A 575 10.60 23.25 22.17
N ARG A 576 10.44 24.00 23.26
CA ARG A 576 10.97 23.61 24.58
C ARG A 576 10.26 22.37 25.14
N GLY A 577 8.95 22.25 24.88
CA GLY A 577 8.18 21.07 25.27
C GLY A 577 8.66 19.80 24.56
N LEU A 578 8.83 19.85 23.24
CA LEU A 578 9.18 18.69 22.41
C LEU A 578 10.64 18.27 22.52
N ALA A 579 11.52 19.11 23.08
CA ALA A 579 12.95 18.84 23.18
C ALA A 579 13.33 17.67 24.11
N GLN A 580 12.47 17.34 25.09
CA GLN A 580 12.77 16.26 26.05
C GLN A 580 12.16 14.93 25.60
N GLU A 581 12.94 13.86 25.75
CA GLU A 581 12.42 12.49 25.64
C GLU A 581 11.36 12.26 26.74
N ARG A 582 10.27 11.57 26.37
CA ARG A 582 9.16 11.26 27.28
C ARG A 582 8.76 9.79 27.16
N PRO A 583 8.20 9.20 28.22
CA PRO A 583 7.47 7.94 28.14
C PRO A 583 6.39 7.96 27.05
N LEU A 584 6.12 6.80 26.44
CA LEU A 584 5.19 6.67 25.31
C LEU A 584 3.79 7.23 25.60
N GLU A 585 3.28 7.01 26.82
CA GLU A 585 1.95 7.49 27.24
C GLU A 585 1.85 9.02 27.31
N GLU A 586 2.95 9.71 27.60
CA GLU A 586 2.99 11.17 27.65
C GLU A 586 2.98 11.82 26.27
N TRP A 587 3.25 11.05 25.20
CA TRP A 587 3.14 11.51 23.81
C TRP A 587 1.71 11.50 23.27
N LEU A 588 0.80 10.72 23.88
CA LEU A 588 -0.59 10.56 23.41
C LEU A 588 -1.35 11.89 23.24
N PRO A 589 -1.32 12.85 24.20
CA PRO A 589 -2.04 14.11 24.04
C PRO A 589 -1.35 15.09 23.09
N VAL A 590 -0.03 15.00 22.92
CA VAL A 590 0.82 16.01 22.24
C VAL A 590 0.31 16.33 20.84
N CYS A 591 -0.01 15.32 20.03
CA CYS A 591 -0.48 15.52 18.67
C CYS A 591 -1.77 16.35 18.61
N ARG A 592 -2.76 16.00 19.45
CA ARG A 592 -4.05 16.70 19.52
C ARG A 592 -3.88 18.11 20.02
N ASP A 593 -3.06 18.30 21.04
CA ASP A 593 -2.84 19.61 21.65
C ASP A 593 -2.08 20.55 20.70
N MET A 594 -1.11 20.04 19.94
CA MET A 594 -0.44 20.81 18.89
C MET A 594 -1.38 21.21 17.77
N LEU A 595 -2.23 20.27 17.30
CA LEU A 595 -3.25 20.59 16.29
C LEU A 595 -4.17 21.71 16.78
N ASN A 596 -4.65 21.56 18.01
CA ASN A 596 -5.46 22.55 18.70
C ASN A 596 -4.69 23.80 19.14
N ALA A 597 -3.38 23.90 18.95
CA ALA A 597 -2.60 25.10 19.26
C ALA A 597 -2.28 25.92 18.00
N PHE A 598 -2.01 25.25 16.88
CA PHE A 598 -1.53 25.90 15.66
C PHE A 598 -2.56 25.98 14.54
N PHE A 599 -3.60 25.15 14.54
CA PHE A 599 -4.55 25.10 13.45
C PHE A 599 -5.96 25.48 13.94
N LEU A 600 -6.65 26.33 13.18
CA LEU A 600 -8.07 26.60 13.34
C LEU A 600 -8.84 25.75 12.32
N PRO A 601 -9.51 24.66 12.74
CA PRO A 601 -10.08 23.69 11.80
C PRO A 601 -11.05 24.37 10.83
N ASP A 602 -10.80 24.19 9.54
CA ASP A 602 -11.70 24.68 8.49
C ASP A 602 -12.98 23.83 8.50
N ALA A 603 -14.14 24.49 8.59
CA ALA A 603 -15.44 23.83 8.62
C ALA A 603 -15.94 23.46 7.21
N GLU A 604 -15.36 24.03 6.15
CA GLU A 604 -15.75 23.71 4.79
C GLU A 604 -14.70 22.82 4.10
N PRO A 605 -14.99 21.52 3.90
CA PRO A 605 -14.27 20.79 2.88
C PRO A 605 -14.59 21.48 1.56
N LYS A 606 -13.67 22.30 1.03
CA LYS A 606 -13.71 22.74 -0.36
C LYS A 606 -13.69 21.48 -1.21
N ARG A 607 -14.89 20.98 -1.55
CA ARG A 607 -15.11 19.98 -2.59
C ARG A 607 -14.49 20.57 -3.85
N ARG A 608 -13.32 20.06 -4.24
CA ARG A 608 -12.76 20.24 -5.57
C ARG A 608 -13.17 19.04 -6.41
#